data_AF-A0A6A5S8J7-F1
#
_entry.id   AF-A0A6A5S8J7-F1
#
_cell.length_a   1.000
_cell.length_b   1.000
_cell.length_c   1.000
_cell.angle_alpha   90.00
_cell.angle_beta   90.00
_cell.angle_gamma   90.00
#
_symmetry.space_group_name_H-M   'P 1'
#
loop_
_entity.id
_entity.type
_entity.pdbx_description
1 polymer ?
#
loop_
_entity_poly.entity_id
_entity_poly.type
_entity_poly.pdbx_seq_one_letter_code
_entity_poly.pdbx_strand_id
1 'polypeptide(L)'
;MLDNIPVFWKAVRTLHRWDISLNKPLPSSTLLPWIQTLGKVTGFAQVTRPYLLRYAGGKAFNENGNVTESMQNLMMGHASITTFLKHYLSRRITVDTQAVVQGIQPQAALMRAAFCIRGQ
;
A
#
# COMPACT_ATOMS: atom_id res chain seq x y z
N MET A 1 23.59 -1.25 6.83
CA MET A 1 23.39 -2.32 7.82
C MET A 1 22.48 -1.83 8.94
N LEU A 2 21.21 -1.59 8.60
CA LEU A 2 20.09 -1.35 9.53
C LEU A 2 19.06 -2.49 9.40
N ASP A 3 19.43 -3.54 8.67
CA ASP A 3 18.51 -4.31 7.84
C ASP A 3 17.71 -5.35 8.65
N ASN A 4 18.02 -5.48 9.95
CA ASN A 4 17.42 -6.46 10.86
C ASN A 4 16.82 -5.83 12.13
N ILE A 5 16.63 -4.51 12.18
CA ILE A 5 15.93 -3.88 13.32
C ILE A 5 14.43 -3.86 13.02
N PRO A 6 13.60 -4.64 13.73
CA PRO A 6 12.17 -4.63 13.52
C PRO A 6 11.56 -3.29 13.96
N VAL A 7 10.64 -2.77 13.14
CA VAL A 7 9.91 -1.52 13.43
C VAL A 7 8.97 -1.69 14.63
N PHE A 8 8.34 -2.86 14.74
CA PHE A 8 7.43 -3.18 15.84
C PHE A 8 8.00 -4.30 16.70
N TRP A 9 8.18 -4.00 17.98
CA TRP A 9 8.68 -4.93 18.98
C TRP A 9 7.52 -5.56 19.77
N LYS A 10 7.70 -6.81 20.19
CA LYS A 10 6.68 -7.52 20.97
C LYS A 10 6.60 -6.96 22.39
N ALA A 11 5.39 -6.62 22.85
CA ALA A 11 5.15 -6.35 24.27
C ALA A 11 5.16 -7.67 25.07
N VAL A 12 5.88 -7.69 26.18
CA VAL A 12 6.01 -8.84 27.07
C VAL A 12 5.51 -8.44 28.46
N ARG A 13 4.65 -9.28 29.03
CA ARG A 13 4.15 -9.08 30.38
C ARG A 13 5.19 -9.51 31.41
N THR A 14 5.62 -8.59 32.26
CA THR A 14 6.43 -8.87 33.45
C THR A 14 5.53 -8.92 34.69
N LEU A 15 6.09 -9.19 35.87
CA LEU A 15 5.32 -9.37 37.11
C LEU A 15 4.39 -8.18 37.45
N HIS A 16 4.76 -6.96 37.06
CA HIS A 16 4.02 -5.75 37.43
C HIS A 16 3.75 -4.77 36.28
N ARG A 17 4.32 -5.01 35.08
CA ARG A 17 4.24 -4.06 33.96
C ARG A 17 4.29 -4.77 32.60
N TRP A 18 4.06 -3.99 31.56
CA TRP A 18 4.36 -4.39 30.19
C TRP A 18 5.66 -3.74 29.77
N ASP A 19 6.58 -4.54 29.24
CA ASP A 19 7.84 -4.06 28.70
C ASP A 19 7.99 -4.44 27.23
N ILE A 20 8.80 -3.68 26.50
CA ILE A 20 9.12 -3.96 25.11
C ILE A 20 10.22 -5.02 25.06
N SER A 21 10.03 -6.07 24.27
CA SER A 21 11.06 -7.08 24.07
C SER A 21 12.28 -6.49 23.38
N LEU A 22 13.47 -6.75 23.92
CA LEU A 22 14.75 -6.33 23.35
C LEU A 22 15.17 -7.14 22.11
N ASN A 23 14.57 -8.30 21.89
CA ASN A 23 15.02 -9.26 20.87
C ASN A 23 13.89 -9.94 20.07
N LYS A 24 12.62 -9.73 20.43
CA LYS A 24 11.50 -10.36 19.73
C LYS A 24 10.69 -9.32 18.95
N PRO A 25 10.63 -9.43 17.61
CA PRO A 25 9.72 -8.62 16.82
C PRO A 25 8.26 -8.96 17.16
N LEU A 26 7.36 -8.00 16.94
CA LEU A 26 5.92 -8.24 17.03
C LEU A 26 5.52 -9.27 15.96
N PRO A 27 4.90 -10.39 16.32
CA PRO A 27 4.56 -11.41 15.35
C PRO A 27 3.41 -10.95 14.45
N SER A 28 3.45 -11.35 13.17
CA SER A 28 2.41 -11.03 12.19
C SER A 28 1.02 -11.50 12.60
N SER A 29 0.93 -12.59 13.37
CA SER A 29 -0.32 -13.10 13.93
C SER A 29 -0.97 -12.16 14.95
N THR A 30 -0.20 -11.25 15.57
CA THR A 30 -0.72 -10.19 16.44
C THR A 30 -1.02 -8.92 15.65
N LEU A 31 -0.12 -8.53 14.75
CA LEU A 31 -0.26 -7.30 13.96
C LEU A 31 -1.48 -7.34 13.02
N LEU A 32 -1.72 -8.47 12.34
CA LEU A 32 -2.80 -8.59 11.36
C LEU A 32 -4.19 -8.37 11.99
N PRO A 33 -4.56 -9.03 13.11
CA PRO A 33 -5.81 -8.73 13.80
C PRO A 33 -5.92 -7.28 14.29
N TRP A 34 -4.83 -6.68 14.76
CA TRP A 34 -4.85 -5.29 15.23
C TRP A 34 -5.16 -4.30 14.12
N ILE A 35 -4.54 -4.46 12.95
CA ILE A 35 -4.81 -3.61 11.78
C ILE A 35 -6.29 -3.79 11.34
N GLN A 36 -6.82 -5.01 11.37
CA GLN A 36 -8.25 -5.24 11.06
C GLN A 36 -9.19 -4.57 12.07
N THR A 37 -8.89 -4.68 13.36
CA THR A 37 -9.66 -4.02 14.43
C THR A 37 -9.60 -2.50 14.28
N LEU A 38 -8.43 -1.93 14.00
CA LEU A 38 -8.28 -0.50 13.76
C LEU A 38 -9.17 -0.02 12.61
N GLY A 39 -9.29 -0.80 11.54
CA GLY A 39 -10.25 -0.51 10.47
C GLY A 39 -11.69 -0.51 10.89
N LYS A 40 -12.09 -1.49 11.69
CA LYS A 40 -13.46 -1.57 12.20
C LYS A 40 -13.79 -0.34 13.05
N VAL A 41 -12.86 0.06 13.91
CA VAL A 41 -13.02 1.24 14.79
C VAL A 41 -13.08 2.54 13.99
N THR A 42 -12.25 2.67 12.96
CA THR A 42 -12.19 3.89 12.14
C THR A 42 -13.23 3.93 11.02
N GLY A 43 -14.05 2.88 10.85
CA GLY A 43 -15.00 2.76 9.74
C GLY A 43 -14.39 2.33 8.40
N PHE A 44 -13.07 2.12 8.34
CA PHE A 44 -12.30 1.73 7.15
C PHE A 44 -11.95 0.23 7.11
N ALA A 45 -12.80 -0.64 7.67
CA ALA A 45 -12.52 -2.08 7.83
C ALA A 45 -12.15 -2.80 6.53
N GLN A 46 -12.67 -2.34 5.39
CA GLN A 46 -12.31 -2.88 4.08
C GLN A 46 -10.90 -2.45 3.65
N VAL A 47 -10.47 -1.23 3.98
CA VAL A 47 -9.19 -0.65 3.55
C VAL A 47 -8.02 -1.12 4.41
N THR A 48 -8.24 -1.34 5.71
CA THR A 48 -7.21 -1.77 6.66
C THR A 48 -6.94 -3.28 6.62
N ARG A 49 -6.85 -3.85 5.42
CA ARG A 49 -6.17 -5.14 5.24
C ARG A 49 -4.73 -4.82 4.84
N PRO A 50 -3.71 -5.46 5.44
CA PRO A 50 -2.31 -5.14 5.10
C PRO A 50 -2.02 -5.21 3.59
N TYR A 51 -2.64 -6.17 2.89
CA TYR A 51 -2.53 -6.26 1.44
C TYR A 51 -3.13 -5.06 0.71
N LEU A 52 -4.31 -4.57 1.13
CA LEU A 52 -4.95 -3.43 0.48
C LEU A 52 -4.21 -2.12 0.76
N LEU A 53 -3.64 -1.94 1.95
CA LEU A 53 -2.74 -0.83 2.25
C LEU A 53 -1.51 -0.87 1.33
N ARG A 54 -0.92 -2.06 1.14
CA ARG A 54 0.22 -2.26 0.22
C ARG A 54 -0.17 -2.02 -1.24
N TYR A 55 -1.38 -2.45 -1.64
CA TYR A 55 -1.94 -2.19 -2.96
C TYR A 55 -2.13 -0.70 -3.22
N ALA A 56 -2.80 0.01 -2.30
CA ALA A 56 -3.05 1.44 -2.39
C ALA A 56 -1.73 2.24 -2.41
N GLY A 57 -0.77 1.88 -1.56
CA GLY A 57 0.56 2.49 -1.55
C GLY A 57 1.32 2.25 -2.86
N GLY A 58 1.33 1.02 -3.36
CA GLY A 58 1.93 0.69 -4.66
C GLY A 58 1.32 1.49 -5.81
N LYS A 59 -0.01 1.58 -5.85
CA LYS A 59 -0.73 2.40 -6.83
C LYS A 59 -0.33 3.87 -6.74
N ALA A 60 -0.26 4.44 -5.53
CA ALA A 60 0.13 5.84 -5.32
C ALA A 60 1.58 6.11 -5.78
N PHE A 61 2.51 5.16 -5.58
CA PHE A 61 3.86 5.26 -6.10
C PHE A 61 3.88 5.25 -7.63
N ASN A 62 3.07 4.40 -8.28
CA ASN A 62 3.00 4.31 -9.74
C ASN A 62 2.44 5.59 -10.40
N GLU A 63 1.51 6.26 -9.73
CA GLU A 63 0.87 7.48 -10.24
C GLU A 63 1.71 8.74 -9.95
N ASN A 64 2.80 8.62 -9.19
CA ASN A 64 3.68 9.73 -8.85
C ASN A 64 4.81 9.86 -9.88
N GLY A 65 4.82 10.95 -10.64
CA GLY A 65 5.86 11.23 -11.65
C GLY A 65 7.28 11.35 -11.11
N ASN A 66 7.46 11.50 -9.80
CA ASN A 66 8.78 11.58 -9.15
C ASN A 66 9.32 10.21 -8.70
N VAL A 67 8.54 9.14 -8.81
CA VAL A 67 8.96 7.79 -8.39
C VAL A 67 9.24 6.96 -9.64
N THR A 68 10.51 6.56 -9.82
CA THR A 68 10.89 5.66 -10.90
C THR A 68 10.48 4.21 -10.60
N GLU A 69 10.39 3.37 -11.63
CA GLU A 69 10.12 1.93 -11.47
C GLU A 69 11.15 1.23 -10.56
N SER A 70 12.41 1.63 -10.62
CA SER A 70 13.47 1.09 -9.75
C SER A 70 13.28 1.50 -8.29
N MET A 71 12.94 2.77 -8.03
CA MET A 71 12.62 3.25 -6.68
C MET A 71 11.36 2.59 -6.12
N GLN A 72 10.33 2.43 -6.95
CA GLN A 72 9.10 1.75 -6.59
C GLN A 72 9.38 0.29 -6.18
N ASN A 73 10.17 -0.45 -6.96
CA ASN A 73 10.53 -1.82 -6.60
C ASN A 73 11.38 -1.89 -5.33
N LEU A 74 12.28 -0.94 -5.12
CA LEU A 74 13.06 -0.84 -3.88
C LEU A 74 12.14 -0.60 -2.66
N MET A 75 11.24 0.38 -2.75
CA MET A 75 10.26 0.69 -1.69
C MET A 75 9.32 -0.49 -1.40
N MET A 76 8.94 -1.22 -2.44
CA MET A 76 8.08 -2.40 -2.34
C MET A 76 8.86 -3.67 -2.05
N GLY A 77 10.20 -3.63 -1.91
CA GLY A 77 11.03 -4.80 -1.66
C GLY A 77 10.89 -5.91 -2.71
N HIS A 78 10.68 -5.55 -3.98
CA HIS A 78 10.55 -6.50 -5.07
C HIS A 78 11.89 -6.65 -5.81
N ALA A 79 12.28 -7.91 -6.05
CA ALA A 79 13.45 -8.22 -6.89
C ALA A 79 13.19 -8.01 -8.39
N SER A 80 11.92 -7.95 -8.81
CA SER A 80 11.53 -7.77 -10.21
C SER A 80 10.26 -6.94 -10.33
N ILE A 81 10.24 -6.04 -11.31
CA ILE A 81 9.08 -5.23 -11.68
C ILE A 81 7.86 -6.09 -12.04
N THR A 82 8.07 -7.31 -12.51
CA THR A 82 6.99 -8.26 -12.84
C THR A 82 6.05 -8.53 -11.66
N THR A 83 6.58 -8.55 -10.43
CA THR A 83 5.79 -8.71 -9.22
C THR A 83 4.90 -7.48 -9.00
N PHE A 84 5.44 -6.29 -9.25
CA PHE A 84 4.67 -5.06 -9.17
C PHE A 84 3.54 -5.03 -10.20
N LEU A 85 3.87 -5.29 -11.48
CA LEU A 85 2.91 -5.27 -12.59
C LEU A 85 1.77 -6.27 -12.38
N LYS A 86 2.07 -7.47 -11.84
CA LYS A 86 1.08 -8.52 -11.62
C LYS A 86 0.10 -8.21 -10.48
N HIS A 87 0.59 -7.61 -9.40
CA HIS A 87 -0.15 -7.54 -8.13
C HIS A 87 -0.55 -6.13 -7.69
N TYR A 88 0.10 -5.09 -8.21
CA TYR A 88 -0.02 -3.72 -7.70
C TYR A 88 -0.36 -2.70 -8.78
N LEU A 89 -0.01 -2.96 -10.05
CA LEU A 89 -0.47 -2.11 -11.15
C LEU A 89 -2.00 -2.15 -11.26
N SER A 90 -2.61 -0.98 -11.32
CA SER A 90 -4.04 -0.86 -11.56
C SER A 90 -4.40 -1.48 -12.92
N ARG A 91 -5.36 -2.41 -12.93
CA ARG A 91 -5.93 -2.94 -14.17
C ARG A 91 -6.92 -1.96 -14.83
N ARG A 92 -7.29 -0.89 -14.11
CA ARG A 92 -8.10 0.19 -14.67
C ARG A 92 -7.19 1.13 -15.42
N ILE A 93 -7.45 1.29 -16.72
CA ILE A 93 -6.80 2.29 -17.56
C ILE A 93 -7.44 3.63 -17.24
N THR A 94 -6.74 4.47 -16.48
CA THR A 94 -7.22 5.78 -16.01
C THR A 94 -6.85 6.92 -16.93
N VAL A 95 -6.06 6.64 -17.97
CA VAL A 95 -5.69 7.59 -19.02
C VAL A 95 -6.76 7.65 -20.09
N ASP A 96 -6.93 8.84 -20.67
CA ASP A 96 -7.81 9.08 -21.81
C ASP A 96 -7.16 8.46 -23.06
N THR A 97 -7.46 7.18 -23.32
CA THR A 97 -6.86 6.42 -24.42
C THR A 97 -7.24 6.99 -25.78
N GLN A 98 -8.43 7.57 -25.90
CA GLN A 98 -8.86 8.23 -27.13
C GLN A 98 -7.97 9.45 -27.41
N ALA A 99 -7.77 10.30 -26.41
CA ALA A 99 -6.90 11.47 -26.57
C ALA A 99 -5.47 11.08 -26.95
N VAL A 100 -4.93 10.03 -26.34
CA VAL A 100 -3.59 9.49 -26.67
C VAL A 100 -3.53 9.02 -28.13
N VAL A 101 -4.50 8.24 -28.60
CA VAL A 101 -4.54 7.75 -29.98
C VAL A 101 -4.69 8.90 -30.99
N GLN A 102 -5.44 9.93 -30.62
CA GLN A 102 -5.69 11.09 -31.47
C GLN A 102 -4.59 12.16 -31.37
N GLY A 103 -3.62 12.01 -30.46
CA GLY A 103 -2.57 13.01 -30.22
C GLY A 103 -3.10 14.34 -29.65
N ILE A 104 -4.28 14.34 -29.04
CA ILE A 104 -4.92 15.52 -28.44
C ILE A 104 -4.71 15.53 -26.93
N GLN A 105 -4.97 16.68 -26.30
CA GLN A 105 -4.80 16.84 -24.86
C GLN A 105 -5.81 15.96 -24.07
N PRO A 106 -5.33 15.06 -23.19
CA PRO A 106 -6.17 14.19 -22.37
C PRO A 106 -7.12 14.94 -21.43
N GLN A 107 -8.38 14.53 -21.35
CA GLN A 107 -9.33 15.09 -20.38
C GLN A 107 -9.22 14.42 -19.01
N ALA A 108 -8.10 14.68 -18.31
CA ALA A 108 -7.79 14.06 -17.02
C ALA A 108 -8.86 14.27 -15.94
N ALA A 109 -9.51 15.45 -15.91
CA ALA A 109 -10.58 15.75 -14.96
C ALA A 109 -11.83 14.88 -15.22
N LEU A 110 -12.21 14.70 -16.48
CA LEU A 110 -13.35 13.86 -16.87
C LEU A 110 -13.08 12.39 -16.53
N MET A 111 -11.87 11.91 -16.83
CA MET A 111 -11.45 10.55 -16.48
C MET A 111 -11.53 10.34 -14.97
N ARG A 112 -10.97 11.24 -14.16
CA ARG A 112 -11.04 11.16 -12.68
C ARG A 112 -12.48 11.13 -12.17
N ALA A 113 -13.34 12.01 -12.68
CA ALA A 113 -14.75 12.06 -12.27
C ALA A 113 -15.48 10.73 -12.58
N ALA A 114 -15.31 10.17 -13.78
CA ALA A 114 -15.89 8.89 -14.16
C ALA A 114 -15.43 7.70 -13.29
N PHE A 115 -14.22 7.78 -12.71
CA PHE A 115 -13.71 6.76 -11.79
C PHE A 115 -14.17 6.94 -10.35
N CYS A 116 -14.38 8.19 -9.89
CA CYS A 116 -14.94 8.47 -8.57
C CYS A 116 -16.42 8.02 -8.45
N ILE A 117 -17.20 8.14 -9.54
CA ILE A 117 -18.63 7.79 -9.54
C ILE A 117 -18.86 6.26 -9.51
N ARG A 118 -17.93 5.46 -10.04
CA ARG A 118 -18.02 3.97 -10.05
C ARG A 118 -17.44 3.29 -8.80
N GLY A 119 -17.24 4.04 -7.72
CA GLY A 119 -16.66 3.57 -6.46
C GLY A 119 -17.60 3.61 -5.25
N GLN A 120 -18.88 3.96 -5.44
CA GLN A 120 -19.94 3.89 -4.42
C GLN A 120 -20.77 2.62 -4.58
#